data_AF-A0A0M4EZ34-F1
#
_entry.id   AF-A0A0M4EZ34-F1
#
_cell.length_a   1.000
_cell.length_b   1.000
_cell.length_c   1.000
_cell.angle_alpha   90.00
_cell.angle_beta   90.00
_cell.angle_gamma   90.00
#
_symmetry.space_group_name_H-M   'P 1'
#
loop_
_entity.id
_entity.type
_entity.pdbx_description
1 polymer ?
#
loop_
_entity_poly.entity_id
_entity_poly.type
_entity_poly.pdbx_seq_one_letter_code
_entity_poly.pdbx_strand_id
1 'polypeptide(L)'
;MEVEIIEKSLNNPVIMETSKDDNNNTDDDDKSTIVAPIAVAARSKQLLKTNLRVLLSNLYMKSAGRLPGAAVPRCLYNTSLCVSNHRCAMLPNAPDISVAQDLTTNLHSQQYDTYLQMLEMLALQTVYPGEGVFERLLDMVMILSTKSMTMEELRQRYEQVLRIYYLLLDAFPPCWTTLRPYYLHFLGINTSTDVSVEKTPQKLQVFLDVLEDCLAKCSEQELTQYTSSLEALQFDYDNEKPHKVSDGDVFLGDVEDFDWESDKQWIDDVKKMSNGVQLARVFNGLDMLCSVLEREFLSWLDHNRLQQAEADIFQEETKPFVLIVFGIKSNLRLTAITKQLLRLYSRAVAKDLHQERLNVLHRYISLLMEASNTAELQYVDNAVVYPSLGTQTQRLIVEFLKIFKAENPSNINSYVKQLSQLQQPYVRFTFADQFLQLFYFSSAPFNPAKISEEFKAKQWLKYKPKNEQEQAELEQLSREDYLRVLLNALQDYCKWLNLKTCWNYIKTKKPIQPLQTTTSSPLATPVGAVTGNVGKVFELDEMQKESHTWKQRMNLKVIVSKPKVSLPVARISVTKIAEVYGTDLRQLRYLRRVLLVAKRFIDVTEWLSFLDDFLGEDTPPASSEA
;
A
#
# COMPACT_ATOMS: atom_id res chain seq x y z
N MET A 1 48.13 -51.55 13.57
CA MET A 1 47.19 -52.53 14.17
C MET A 1 45.83 -52.19 13.58
N GLU A 2 45.58 -52.69 12.37
CA GLU A 2 44.88 -53.97 12.06
C GLU A 2 43.37 -53.71 11.98
N VAL A 3 42.78 -53.58 10.78
CA VAL A 3 42.27 -54.63 9.83
C VAL A 3 40.97 -55.24 10.39
N GLU A 4 39.79 -55.16 9.77
CA GLU A 4 39.25 -55.89 8.58
C GLU A 4 38.09 -55.06 7.95
N ILE A 5 37.92 -54.86 6.64
CA ILE A 5 37.57 -55.76 5.52
C ILE A 5 36.24 -56.54 5.72
N ILE A 6 35.25 -56.26 4.88
CA ILE A 6 34.54 -57.25 4.02
C ILE A 6 33.84 -56.49 2.87
N GLU A 7 34.28 -56.82 1.66
CA GLU A 7 33.63 -56.56 0.38
C GLU A 7 32.46 -57.53 0.14
N LYS A 8 31.49 -57.09 -0.67
CA LYS A 8 30.99 -57.76 -1.89
C LYS A 8 29.79 -56.95 -2.43
N SER A 9 29.51 -56.76 -3.71
CA SER A 9 30.23 -56.87 -4.99
C SER A 9 29.15 -56.71 -6.10
N LEU A 10 29.48 -56.07 -7.24
CA LEU A 10 28.96 -56.38 -8.60
C LEU A 10 27.46 -56.05 -8.89
N ASN A 11 27.03 -55.49 -10.01
CA ASN A 11 27.64 -55.27 -11.32
C ASN A 11 26.89 -54.15 -12.09
N ASN A 12 27.62 -53.22 -12.69
CA ASN A 12 27.26 -52.61 -13.97
C ASN A 12 27.75 -53.54 -15.09
N PRO A 13 27.23 -53.40 -16.31
CA PRO A 13 28.15 -53.22 -17.43
C PRO A 13 27.78 -52.03 -18.32
N VAL A 14 28.85 -51.31 -18.63
CA VAL A 14 29.07 -50.40 -19.76
C VAL A 14 29.05 -51.22 -21.07
N ILE A 15 28.75 -50.60 -22.23
CA ILE A 15 29.62 -50.59 -23.43
C ILE A 15 28.90 -50.01 -24.67
N MET A 16 29.53 -48.93 -25.16
CA MET A 16 29.85 -48.49 -26.54
C MET A 16 28.84 -48.51 -27.70
N GLU A 17 28.80 -47.35 -28.34
CA GLU A 17 28.43 -47.10 -29.73
C GLU A 17 29.26 -47.94 -30.73
N THR A 18 28.64 -48.38 -31.83
CA THR A 18 29.25 -48.39 -33.16
C THR A 18 28.19 -48.23 -34.26
N SER A 19 28.54 -47.42 -35.25
CA SER A 19 27.86 -47.14 -36.52
C SER A 19 27.88 -48.31 -37.51
N LYS A 20 26.84 -48.49 -38.34
CA LYS A 20 26.88 -48.49 -39.82
C LYS A 20 25.55 -48.90 -40.47
N ASP A 21 25.35 -48.32 -41.64
CA ASP A 21 24.22 -48.41 -42.58
C ASP A 21 23.84 -49.83 -43.03
N ASP A 22 22.55 -50.06 -43.34
CA ASP A 22 22.12 -50.42 -44.70
C ASP A 22 20.58 -50.46 -44.85
N ASN A 23 20.13 -50.02 -46.03
CA ASN A 23 18.75 -49.93 -46.52
C ASN A 23 17.99 -51.26 -46.55
N ASN A 24 16.66 -51.23 -46.31
CA ASN A 24 15.67 -51.75 -47.24
C ASN A 24 14.22 -51.32 -46.88
N ASN A 25 13.52 -50.83 -47.91
CA ASN A 25 12.09 -50.56 -47.95
C ASN A 25 11.26 -51.82 -47.68
N THR A 26 10.11 -51.66 -47.01
CA THR A 26 8.79 -52.13 -47.49
C THR A 26 7.66 -51.44 -46.73
N ASP A 27 6.63 -51.09 -47.48
CA ASP A 27 5.42 -50.35 -47.12
C ASP A 27 4.47 -51.04 -46.11
N ASP A 28 3.62 -50.17 -45.57
CA ASP A 28 2.22 -50.35 -45.16
C ASP A 28 1.79 -50.84 -43.76
N ASP A 29 0.75 -50.12 -43.32
CA ASP A 29 -0.27 -50.39 -42.32
C ASP A 29 -0.03 -50.04 -40.83
N ASP A 30 -0.39 -48.77 -40.55
CA ASP A 30 -1.57 -48.44 -39.74
C ASP A 30 -1.65 -49.07 -38.32
N LYS A 31 -1.04 -48.38 -37.35
CA LYS A 31 -1.59 -48.31 -35.99
C LYS A 31 -1.48 -46.91 -35.42
N SER A 32 -2.58 -46.18 -35.57
CA SER A 32 -2.95 -45.03 -34.74
C SER A 32 -2.70 -45.33 -33.26
N THR A 33 -1.58 -44.87 -32.71
CA THR A 33 -1.47 -44.75 -31.25
C THR A 33 -2.09 -43.41 -30.88
N ILE A 34 -3.40 -43.44 -30.66
CA ILE A 34 -4.16 -42.39 -29.99
C ILE A 34 -3.49 -42.20 -28.62
N VAL A 35 -2.56 -41.26 -28.53
CA VAL A 35 -2.08 -40.77 -27.24
C VAL A 35 -3.27 -40.10 -26.57
N ALA A 36 -3.77 -40.76 -25.54
CA ALA A 36 -5.03 -40.47 -24.87
C ALA A 36 -5.25 -38.97 -24.55
N PRO A 37 -6.50 -38.46 -24.66
CA PRO A 37 -6.90 -37.10 -24.24
C PRO A 37 -6.54 -36.76 -22.77
N ILE A 38 -6.28 -37.78 -21.94
CA ILE A 38 -6.00 -37.69 -20.51
C ILE A 38 -4.63 -37.05 -20.24
N ALA A 39 -3.60 -37.34 -21.06
CA ALA A 39 -2.26 -36.78 -20.86
C ALA A 39 -2.22 -35.26 -21.20
N VAL A 40 -2.98 -34.85 -22.22
CA VAL A 40 -3.12 -33.43 -22.62
C VAL A 40 -3.94 -32.65 -21.58
N ALA A 41 -5.01 -33.25 -21.05
CA ALA A 41 -5.82 -32.67 -19.97
C ALA A 41 -5.02 -32.53 -18.65
N ALA A 42 -4.19 -33.50 -18.30
CA ALA A 42 -3.32 -33.43 -17.11
C ALA A 42 -2.25 -32.33 -17.26
N ARG A 43 -1.59 -32.25 -18.42
CA ARG A 43 -0.56 -31.25 -18.71
C ARG A 43 -1.12 -29.82 -18.72
N SER A 44 -2.30 -29.62 -19.31
CA SER A 44 -3.00 -28.33 -19.32
C SER A 44 -3.47 -27.88 -17.92
N LYS A 45 -3.96 -28.80 -17.08
CA LYS A 45 -4.30 -28.52 -15.67
C LYS A 45 -3.07 -28.11 -14.86
N GLN A 46 -1.94 -28.78 -15.06
CA GLN A 46 -0.68 -28.45 -14.38
C GLN A 46 -0.15 -27.08 -14.81
N LEU A 47 -0.21 -26.75 -16.10
CA LEU A 47 0.13 -25.42 -16.63
C LEU A 47 -0.77 -24.31 -16.06
N LEU A 48 -2.08 -24.55 -15.92
CA LEU A 48 -3.01 -23.62 -15.29
C LEU A 48 -2.67 -23.38 -13.82
N LYS A 49 -2.41 -24.46 -13.06
CA LYS A 49 -2.03 -24.37 -11.64
C LYS A 49 -0.74 -23.55 -11.45
N THR A 50 0.25 -23.77 -12.30
CA THR A 50 1.52 -23.02 -12.27
C THR A 50 1.30 -21.54 -12.60
N ASN A 51 0.55 -21.22 -13.66
CA ASN A 51 0.29 -19.82 -14.02
C ASN A 51 -0.57 -19.09 -12.99
N LEU A 52 -1.57 -19.76 -12.40
CA LEU A 52 -2.34 -19.20 -11.30
C LEU A 52 -1.45 -18.92 -10.10
N ARG A 53 -0.52 -19.83 -9.77
CA ARG A 53 0.48 -19.56 -8.72
C ARG A 53 1.32 -18.32 -9.02
N VAL A 54 1.78 -18.15 -10.26
CA VAL A 54 2.55 -16.95 -10.66
C VAL A 54 1.71 -15.68 -10.55
N LEU A 55 0.45 -15.71 -10.99
CA LEU A 55 -0.47 -14.58 -10.85
C LEU A 55 -0.67 -14.17 -9.40
N LEU A 56 -0.99 -15.14 -8.52
CA LEU A 56 -1.19 -14.87 -7.10
C LEU A 56 0.11 -14.40 -6.44
N SER A 57 1.26 -14.94 -6.87
CA SER A 57 2.57 -14.52 -6.38
C SER A 57 2.86 -13.07 -6.76
N ASN A 58 2.53 -12.68 -7.99
CA ASN A 58 2.69 -11.32 -8.45
C ASN A 58 1.79 -10.35 -7.67
N LEU A 59 0.55 -10.76 -7.33
CA LEU A 59 -0.33 -9.95 -6.48
C LEU A 59 0.24 -9.78 -5.06
N TYR A 60 0.66 -10.87 -4.46
CA TYR A 60 1.21 -10.91 -3.10
C TYR A 60 2.49 -10.07 -2.94
N MET A 61 3.41 -10.20 -3.90
CA MET A 61 4.73 -9.56 -3.87
C MET A 61 4.77 -8.11 -4.36
N LYS A 62 3.72 -7.63 -5.05
CA LYS A 62 3.69 -6.26 -5.57
C LYS A 62 3.32 -5.27 -4.45
N SER A 63 4.27 -5.01 -3.54
CA SER A 63 4.07 -4.17 -2.34
C SER A 63 3.47 -2.80 -2.64
N ALA A 64 3.98 -2.09 -3.66
CA ALA A 64 3.45 -0.78 -4.07
C ALA A 64 1.97 -0.84 -4.54
N GLY A 65 1.49 -1.98 -5.01
CA GLY A 65 0.09 -2.17 -5.40
C GLY A 65 -0.85 -2.44 -4.23
N ARG A 66 -0.32 -2.78 -3.05
CA ARG A 66 -1.09 -3.12 -1.84
C ARG A 66 -1.50 -1.87 -1.05
N LEU A 67 -0.69 -0.80 -1.12
CA LEU A 67 -0.99 0.51 -0.55
C LEU A 67 -1.20 1.53 -1.67
N PRO A 68 -2.43 1.65 -2.21
CA PRO A 68 -2.75 2.73 -3.13
C PRO A 68 -2.54 4.10 -2.45
N GLY A 69 -2.11 5.10 -3.22
CA GLY A 69 -1.91 6.47 -2.72
C GLY A 69 -0.63 6.71 -1.92
N ALA A 70 0.09 5.66 -1.53
CA ALA A 70 1.33 5.79 -0.77
C ALA A 70 2.51 6.29 -1.63
N ALA A 71 3.39 7.09 -1.03
CA ALA A 71 4.63 7.51 -1.66
C ALA A 71 5.61 6.32 -1.73
N VAL A 72 5.82 5.77 -2.92
CA VAL A 72 6.67 4.60 -3.12
C VAL A 72 8.14 4.95 -2.80
N PRO A 73 8.78 4.29 -1.82
CA PRO A 73 10.17 4.60 -1.47
C PRO A 73 11.13 4.19 -2.57
N ARG A 74 12.22 4.94 -2.71
CA ARG A 74 13.30 4.61 -3.65
C ARG A 74 13.87 3.20 -3.44
N CYS A 75 13.83 2.72 -2.19
CA CYS A 75 14.25 1.39 -1.79
C CYS A 75 13.54 0.25 -2.53
N LEU A 76 12.29 0.44 -2.96
CA LEU A 76 11.55 -0.60 -3.70
C LEU A 76 12.03 -0.75 -5.15
N TYR A 77 12.69 0.25 -5.73
CA TYR A 77 13.23 0.13 -7.08
C TYR A 77 14.43 -0.82 -7.15
N ASN A 78 15.21 -0.91 -6.06
CA ASN A 78 16.34 -1.81 -5.93
C ASN A 78 16.48 -2.33 -4.50
N THR A 79 15.74 -3.39 -4.20
CA THR A 79 15.78 -4.00 -2.86
C THR A 79 17.15 -4.54 -2.51
N SER A 80 17.93 -5.05 -3.48
CA SER A 80 19.26 -5.59 -3.19
C SER A 80 20.20 -4.54 -2.60
N LEU A 81 20.14 -3.32 -3.15
CA LEU A 81 20.89 -2.18 -2.64
C LEU A 81 20.33 -1.68 -1.30
N CYS A 82 19.00 -1.69 -1.13
CA CYS A 82 18.38 -1.35 0.15
C CYS A 82 18.83 -2.30 1.28
N VAL A 83 18.94 -3.59 0.99
CA VAL A 83 19.42 -4.56 2.00
C VAL A 83 20.87 -4.31 2.35
N SER A 84 21.75 -4.11 1.37
CA SER A 84 23.17 -3.86 1.63
C SER A 84 23.42 -2.53 2.33
N ASN A 85 22.67 -1.49 1.98
CA ASN A 85 22.97 -0.12 2.42
C ASN A 85 22.14 0.34 3.61
N HIS A 86 20.99 -0.29 3.90
CA HIS A 86 20.09 0.14 4.98
C HIS A 86 19.73 -1.00 5.93
N ARG A 87 19.25 -2.15 5.43
CA ARG A 87 18.74 -3.23 6.32
C ARG A 87 19.86 -3.91 7.12
N CYS A 88 21.00 -4.13 6.48
CA CYS A 88 22.16 -4.80 7.08
C CYS A 88 23.35 -3.86 7.29
N ALA A 89 23.18 -2.57 7.01
CA ALA A 89 24.23 -1.58 7.17
C ALA A 89 24.34 -1.10 8.62
N MET A 90 25.54 -0.60 8.96
CA MET A 90 25.78 0.12 10.20
C MET A 90 25.06 1.48 10.19
N LEU A 91 25.16 2.23 11.29
CA LEU A 91 24.68 3.60 11.36
C LEU A 91 25.24 4.45 10.20
N PRO A 92 24.44 5.37 9.64
CA PRO A 92 24.94 6.34 8.67
C PRO A 92 26.08 7.17 9.27
N ASN A 93 26.89 7.76 8.39
CA ASN A 93 27.94 8.69 8.80
C ASN A 93 27.33 9.83 9.61
N ALA A 94 27.91 10.15 10.76
CA ALA A 94 27.53 11.29 11.57
C ALA A 94 28.32 12.55 11.14
N PRO A 95 27.75 13.75 11.34
CA PRO A 95 28.48 15.00 11.12
C PRO A 95 29.63 15.13 12.12
N ASP A 96 30.63 15.93 11.73
CA ASP A 96 31.68 16.37 12.64
C ASP A 96 31.07 17.13 13.82
N ILE A 97 31.72 17.05 14.99
CA ILE A 97 31.24 17.68 16.24
C ILE A 97 30.98 19.18 16.05
N SER A 98 31.84 19.87 15.30
CA SER A 98 31.65 21.30 15.00
C SER A 98 30.38 21.56 14.18
N VAL A 99 30.10 20.73 13.17
CA VAL A 99 28.91 20.87 12.33
C VAL A 99 27.64 20.54 13.12
N ALA A 100 27.70 19.54 14.01
CA ALA A 100 26.59 19.23 14.91
C ALA A 100 26.31 20.39 15.88
N GLN A 101 27.36 20.98 16.46
CA GLN A 101 27.25 22.17 17.31
C GLN A 101 26.69 23.37 16.53
N ASP A 102 27.17 23.61 15.31
CA ASP A 102 26.68 24.67 14.45
C ASP A 102 25.19 24.48 14.14
N LEU A 103 24.72 23.26 13.86
CA LEU A 103 23.28 22.99 13.67
C LEU A 103 22.47 23.39 14.90
N THR A 104 22.90 22.97 16.09
CA THR A 104 22.22 23.32 17.35
C THR A 104 22.25 24.83 17.60
N THR A 105 23.41 25.47 17.45
CA THR A 105 23.57 26.91 17.64
C THR A 105 22.71 27.69 16.66
N ASN A 106 22.72 27.35 15.37
CA ASN A 106 21.90 28.02 14.36
C ASN A 106 20.40 27.87 14.62
N LEU A 107 19.96 26.70 15.10
CA LEU A 107 18.55 26.49 15.47
C LEU A 107 18.16 27.35 16.69
N HIS A 108 18.98 27.32 17.74
CA HIS A 108 18.73 28.06 18.99
C HIS A 108 18.83 29.57 18.78
N SER A 109 19.74 30.02 17.91
CA SER A 109 19.87 31.41 17.47
C SER A 109 18.89 31.78 16.35
N GLN A 110 17.97 30.87 15.98
CA GLN A 110 16.88 31.10 15.03
C GLN A 110 17.34 31.51 13.62
N GLN A 111 18.56 31.11 13.25
CA GLN A 111 19.09 31.27 11.90
C GLN A 111 18.56 30.13 11.02
N TYR A 112 17.24 30.11 10.81
CA TYR A 112 16.52 29.02 10.16
C TYR A 112 17.00 28.75 8.73
N ASP A 113 17.36 29.78 7.96
CA ASP A 113 17.86 29.59 6.59
C ASP A 113 19.20 28.86 6.57
N THR A 114 20.13 29.27 7.43
CA THR A 114 21.43 28.61 7.59
C THR A 114 21.26 27.18 8.06
N TYR A 115 20.41 26.97 9.07
CA TYR A 115 20.08 25.63 9.58
C TYR A 115 19.52 24.71 8.48
N LEU A 116 18.53 25.20 7.72
CA LEU A 116 17.90 24.45 6.64
C LEU A 116 18.88 24.16 5.49
N GLN A 117 19.72 25.13 5.10
CA GLN A 117 20.77 24.92 4.10
C GLN A 117 21.79 23.87 4.55
N MET A 118 22.21 23.89 5.82
CA MET A 118 23.10 22.88 6.37
C MET A 118 22.46 21.48 6.34
N LEU A 119 21.20 21.35 6.73
CA LEU A 119 20.47 20.08 6.65
C LEU A 119 20.36 19.56 5.23
N GLU A 120 20.08 20.43 4.26
CA GLU A 120 20.04 20.08 2.85
C GLU A 120 21.39 19.56 2.36
N MET A 121 22.48 20.24 2.70
CA MET A 121 23.84 19.83 2.36
C MET A 121 24.19 18.46 2.96
N LEU A 122 23.86 18.24 4.24
CA LEU A 122 24.09 16.96 4.92
C LEU A 122 23.28 15.82 4.28
N ALA A 123 22.03 16.08 3.91
CA ALA A 123 21.19 15.11 3.21
C ALA A 123 21.80 14.73 1.84
N LEU A 124 22.27 15.70 1.07
CA LEU A 124 22.91 15.48 -0.23
C LEU A 124 24.25 14.74 -0.10
N GLN A 125 24.97 14.95 0.99
CA GLN A 125 26.22 14.24 1.32
C GLN A 125 25.99 12.88 1.98
N THR A 126 24.74 12.48 2.23
CA THR A 126 24.37 11.24 2.94
C THR A 126 24.96 11.14 4.36
N VAL A 127 25.13 12.29 5.02
CA VAL A 127 25.56 12.41 6.43
C VAL A 127 24.33 12.66 7.30
N TYR A 128 24.06 11.78 8.26
CA TYR A 128 22.85 11.83 9.08
C TYR A 128 22.94 12.96 10.11
N PRO A 129 22.07 13.99 10.06
CA PRO A 129 22.24 15.20 10.87
C PRO A 129 22.21 14.99 12.38
N GLY A 130 21.64 13.87 12.85
CA GLY A 130 21.56 13.52 14.26
C GLY A 130 20.14 13.24 14.73
N GLU A 131 20.04 12.89 16.01
CA GLU A 131 18.77 12.63 16.69
C GLU A 131 17.89 13.88 16.73
N GLY A 132 16.57 13.68 16.69
CA GLY A 132 15.60 14.78 16.80
C GLY A 132 15.44 15.65 15.55
N VAL A 133 16.24 15.49 14.48
CA VAL A 133 16.11 16.34 13.27
C VAL A 133 14.70 16.33 12.66
N PHE A 134 14.05 15.17 12.60
CA PHE A 134 12.69 15.05 12.10
C PHE A 134 11.66 15.70 13.04
N GLU A 135 11.93 15.68 14.34
CA GLU A 135 11.10 16.36 15.34
C GLU A 135 11.22 17.87 15.21
N ARG A 136 12.45 18.41 15.13
CA ARG A 136 12.67 19.84 14.94
C ARG A 136 12.03 20.36 13.64
N LEU A 137 12.13 19.63 12.53
CA LEU A 137 11.45 20.00 11.28
C LEU A 137 9.91 19.96 11.41
N LEU A 138 9.37 18.98 12.13
CA LEU A 138 7.94 18.91 12.42
C LEU A 138 7.49 20.08 13.29
N ASP A 139 8.26 20.41 14.32
CA ASP A 139 7.98 21.54 15.22
C ASP A 139 8.05 22.86 14.46
N MET A 140 9.06 23.06 13.59
CA MET A 140 9.13 24.22 12.69
C MET A 140 7.87 24.37 11.83
N VAL A 141 7.36 23.28 11.26
CA VAL A 141 6.09 23.27 10.50
C VAL A 141 4.91 23.72 11.38
N MET A 142 4.92 23.40 12.67
CA MET A 142 3.87 23.79 13.60
C MET A 142 3.99 25.24 14.09
N ILE A 143 5.20 25.79 14.25
CA ILE A 143 5.42 27.08 14.95
C ILE A 143 5.77 28.27 14.05
N LEU A 144 6.32 28.09 12.84
CA LEU A 144 6.78 29.20 11.98
C LEU A 144 5.70 30.29 11.79
N SER A 145 5.97 31.57 12.02
CA SER A 145 4.96 32.66 11.95
C SER A 145 5.43 33.86 11.11
N THR A 146 4.50 34.76 10.76
CA THR A 146 4.64 35.85 9.77
C THR A 146 5.13 37.18 10.31
N LYS A 147 5.24 37.40 11.62
CA LYS A 147 5.28 38.77 12.18
C LYS A 147 6.49 39.63 11.75
N SER A 148 7.58 39.04 11.24
CA SER A 148 8.78 39.73 10.72
C SER A 148 9.11 39.38 9.26
N MET A 149 8.25 38.62 8.58
CA MET A 149 8.49 38.07 7.24
C MET A 149 7.33 38.43 6.32
N THR A 150 7.61 38.71 5.05
CA THR A 150 6.54 38.80 4.06
C THR A 150 5.85 37.44 3.92
N MET A 151 4.59 37.44 3.47
CA MET A 151 3.84 36.20 3.26
C MET A 151 4.54 35.24 2.28
N GLU A 152 5.21 35.79 1.27
CA GLU A 152 5.96 35.00 0.29
C GLU A 152 7.23 34.39 0.90
N GLU A 153 7.95 35.10 1.75
CA GLU A 153 9.11 34.57 2.47
C GLU A 153 8.71 33.46 3.44
N LEU A 154 7.60 33.63 4.17
CA LEU A 154 7.10 32.56 5.03
C LEU A 154 6.71 31.33 4.21
N ARG A 155 6.03 31.53 3.08
CA ARG A 155 5.64 30.44 2.17
C ARG A 155 6.87 29.68 1.67
N GLN A 156 7.88 30.40 1.18
CA GLN A 156 9.13 29.80 0.69
C GLN A 156 9.86 29.03 1.79
N ARG A 157 9.95 29.58 3.01
CA ARG A 157 10.60 28.91 4.15
C ARG A 157 9.82 27.65 4.55
N TYR A 158 8.49 27.73 4.58
CA TYR A 158 7.63 26.59 4.86
C TYR A 158 7.79 25.46 3.84
N GLU A 159 7.77 25.80 2.55
CA GLU A 159 8.04 24.85 1.46
C GLU A 159 9.44 24.24 1.58
N GLN A 160 10.43 25.04 1.97
CA GLN A 160 11.80 24.57 2.16
C GLN A 160 11.90 23.56 3.31
N VAL A 161 11.23 23.79 4.45
CA VAL A 161 11.17 22.84 5.58
C VAL A 161 10.56 21.51 5.12
N LEU A 162 9.41 21.53 4.45
CA LEU A 162 8.76 20.33 3.94
C LEU A 162 9.64 19.60 2.92
N ARG A 163 10.28 20.33 2.00
CA ARG A 163 11.20 19.77 1.01
C ARG A 163 12.37 19.07 1.68
N ILE A 164 13.00 19.71 2.67
CA ILE A 164 14.15 19.15 3.39
C ILE A 164 13.74 17.92 4.19
N TYR A 165 12.56 17.93 4.82
CA TYR A 165 12.02 16.76 5.51
C TYR A 165 11.95 15.55 4.57
N TYR A 166 11.35 15.73 3.39
CA TYR A 166 11.21 14.65 2.41
C TYR A 166 12.54 14.25 1.77
N LEU A 167 13.48 15.19 1.61
CA LEU A 167 14.84 14.92 1.18
C LEU A 167 15.59 14.03 2.20
N LEU A 168 15.49 14.37 3.50
CA LEU A 168 16.08 13.57 4.58
C LEU A 168 15.42 12.19 4.68
N LEU A 169 14.10 12.09 4.51
CA LEU A 169 13.39 10.82 4.52
C LEU A 169 13.74 9.93 3.31
N ASP A 170 14.12 10.53 2.18
CA ASP A 170 14.66 9.82 1.02
C ASP A 170 16.11 9.37 1.23
N ALA A 171 16.95 10.22 1.85
CA ALA A 171 18.37 9.94 2.10
C ALA A 171 18.59 8.93 3.23
N PHE A 172 17.75 9.01 4.28
CA PHE A 172 17.79 8.16 5.47
C PHE A 172 16.43 7.48 5.62
N PRO A 173 16.10 6.47 4.81
CA PRO A 173 14.77 5.89 4.84
C PRO A 173 14.51 5.11 6.14
N PRO A 174 13.25 5.03 6.60
CA PRO A 174 12.90 4.34 7.86
C PRO A 174 13.07 2.80 7.79
N CYS A 175 13.41 2.26 6.63
CA CYS A 175 13.81 0.87 6.47
C CYS A 175 15.26 0.58 6.90
N TRP A 176 16.03 1.62 7.23
CA TRP A 176 17.36 1.50 7.81
C TRP A 176 17.24 1.06 9.26
N THR A 177 17.62 -0.19 9.54
CA THR A 177 17.34 -0.86 10.81
C THR A 177 18.02 -0.19 11.99
N THR A 178 19.24 0.33 11.82
CA THR A 178 19.96 1.08 12.87
C THR A 178 19.33 2.43 13.18
N LEU A 179 18.55 3.01 12.25
CA LEU A 179 17.81 4.25 12.50
C LEU A 179 16.44 4.02 13.15
N ARG A 180 16.03 2.76 13.31
CA ARG A 180 14.73 2.37 13.89
C ARG A 180 14.45 3.04 15.24
N PRO A 181 15.38 3.08 16.22
CA PRO A 181 15.12 3.73 17.51
C PRO A 181 14.80 5.22 17.36
N TYR A 182 15.52 5.94 16.50
CA TYR A 182 15.30 7.37 16.25
C TYR A 182 13.93 7.64 15.61
N TYR A 183 13.48 6.78 14.69
CA TYR A 183 12.14 6.89 14.13
C TYR A 183 11.03 6.57 15.13
N LEU A 184 11.23 5.57 15.99
CA LEU A 184 10.28 5.25 17.04
C LEU A 184 10.19 6.38 18.08
N HIS A 185 11.33 6.96 18.46
CA HIS A 185 11.38 8.16 19.29
C HIS A 185 10.66 9.34 18.63
N PHE A 186 10.92 9.61 17.35
CA PHE A 186 10.19 10.61 16.57
C PHE A 186 8.67 10.36 16.55
N LEU A 187 8.20 9.11 16.56
CA LEU A 187 6.76 8.78 16.61
C LEU A 187 6.17 8.88 18.03
N GLY A 188 6.98 9.18 19.05
CA GLY A 188 6.59 9.19 20.46
C GLY A 188 6.37 7.78 21.02
N ILE A 189 7.10 6.78 20.52
CA ILE A 189 7.05 5.39 21.00
C ILE A 189 8.27 5.12 21.86
N ASN A 190 8.05 4.97 23.16
CA ASN A 190 9.10 4.55 24.09
C ASN A 190 9.44 3.07 23.90
N THR A 191 10.70 2.82 23.53
CA THR A 191 11.27 1.48 23.40
C THR A 191 12.08 1.05 24.62
N SER A 192 12.40 1.98 25.53
CA SER A 192 13.10 1.70 26.79
C SER A 192 12.15 1.11 27.82
N THR A 193 12.57 0.02 28.46
CA THR A 193 11.90 -0.58 29.63
C THR A 193 12.06 0.25 30.92
N ASP A 194 12.83 1.32 30.88
CA ASP A 194 13.09 2.18 32.02
C ASP A 194 11.86 3.01 32.39
N VAL A 195 11.31 2.71 33.57
CA VAL A 195 10.13 3.32 34.17
C VAL A 195 10.35 4.82 34.49
N SER A 196 11.58 5.31 34.42
CA SER A 196 11.98 6.68 34.73
C SER A 196 11.97 7.66 33.55
N VAL A 197 11.77 7.20 32.32
CA VAL A 197 11.67 8.10 31.15
C VAL A 197 10.24 8.65 31.11
N GLU A 198 10.10 9.97 31.21
CA GLU A 198 8.81 10.64 31.05
C GLU A 198 8.12 10.15 29.78
N LYS A 199 6.85 9.75 29.90
CA LYS A 199 6.10 9.20 28.77
C LYS A 199 5.81 10.33 27.78
N THR A 200 6.68 10.49 26.78
CA THR A 200 6.38 11.35 25.63
C THR A 200 5.08 10.88 24.99
N PRO A 201 4.11 11.78 24.76
CA PRO A 201 2.86 11.40 24.14
C PRO A 201 3.11 10.92 22.72
N GLN A 202 2.37 9.91 22.30
CA GLN A 202 2.46 9.40 20.93
C GLN A 202 2.03 10.49 19.95
N LYS A 203 2.88 10.81 18.96
CA LYS A 203 2.64 11.97 18.08
C LYS A 203 1.36 11.86 17.29
N LEU A 204 1.05 10.69 16.72
CA LEU A 204 -0.20 10.53 15.98
C LEU A 204 -1.43 10.85 16.85
N GLN A 205 -1.45 10.42 18.11
CA GLN A 205 -2.55 10.73 19.03
C GLN A 205 -2.69 12.24 19.23
N VAL A 206 -1.58 12.94 19.50
CA VAL A 206 -1.57 14.41 19.65
C VAL A 206 -2.14 15.10 18.42
N PHE A 207 -1.70 14.71 17.21
CA PHE A 207 -2.20 15.32 15.97
C PHE A 207 -3.68 15.01 15.71
N LEU A 208 -4.16 13.82 16.07
CA LEU A 208 -5.59 13.48 15.95
C LEU A 208 -6.44 14.28 16.95
N ASP A 209 -5.95 14.52 18.16
CA ASP A 209 -6.63 15.34 19.16
C ASP A 209 -6.73 16.81 18.71
N VAL A 210 -5.63 17.37 18.18
CA VAL A 210 -5.65 18.73 17.62
C VAL A 210 -6.55 18.79 16.37
N LEU A 211 -6.52 17.77 15.51
CA LEU A 211 -7.42 17.71 14.35
C LEU A 211 -8.89 17.70 14.76
N GLU A 212 -9.24 16.97 15.83
CA GLU A 212 -10.60 16.93 16.37
C GLU A 212 -11.07 18.32 16.79
N ASP A 213 -10.22 19.06 17.50
CA ASP A 213 -10.48 20.43 17.90
C ASP A 213 -10.60 21.38 16.69
N CYS A 214 -9.71 21.25 15.70
CA CYS A 214 -9.77 22.06 14.48
C CYS A 214 -11.07 21.80 13.70
N LEU A 215 -11.45 20.53 13.49
CA LEU A 215 -12.68 20.17 12.81
C LEU A 215 -13.91 20.70 13.54
N ALA A 216 -13.89 20.84 14.87
CA ALA A 216 -14.99 21.43 15.63
C ALA A 216 -15.12 22.95 15.45
N LYS A 217 -13.99 23.66 15.29
CA LYS A 217 -13.92 25.13 15.29
C LYS A 217 -13.92 25.78 13.89
N CYS A 218 -13.46 25.07 12.86
CA CYS A 218 -13.39 25.61 11.49
C CYS A 218 -14.78 25.81 10.87
N SER A 219 -14.93 26.87 10.09
CA SER A 219 -16.09 27.15 9.25
C SER A 219 -16.12 26.27 7.99
N GLU A 220 -17.28 26.15 7.34
CA GLU A 220 -17.42 25.35 6.10
C GLU A 220 -16.54 25.88 4.95
N GLN A 221 -16.32 27.20 4.86
CA GLN A 221 -15.45 27.79 3.85
C GLN A 221 -13.97 27.43 4.10
N GLU A 222 -13.51 27.44 5.35
CA GLU A 222 -12.15 27.01 5.72
C GLU A 222 -11.90 25.54 5.39
N LEU A 223 -12.90 24.68 5.59
CA LEU A 223 -12.80 23.25 5.32
C LEU A 223 -12.80 22.93 3.81
N THR A 224 -13.46 23.75 2.99
CA THR A 224 -13.66 23.48 1.55
C THR A 224 -12.68 24.22 0.64
N GLN A 225 -12.36 25.49 0.94
CA GLN A 225 -11.62 26.39 0.05
C GLN A 225 -10.22 26.74 0.55
N TYR A 226 -10.06 27.04 1.84
CA TYR A 226 -8.79 27.54 2.42
C TYR A 226 -7.82 26.43 2.87
N THR A 227 -8.01 25.21 2.36
CA THR A 227 -7.25 24.01 2.74
C THR A 227 -6.36 23.45 1.63
N SER A 228 -6.26 24.17 0.49
CA SER A 228 -5.21 23.88 -0.49
C SER A 228 -3.85 23.97 0.19
N SER A 229 -2.90 23.16 -0.28
CA SER A 229 -1.61 22.96 0.39
C SER A 229 -0.81 24.25 0.61
N LEU A 230 -1.12 25.34 -0.11
CA LEU A 230 -0.30 26.56 -0.19
C LEU A 230 -1.09 27.88 -0.33
N GLU A 231 -2.38 27.88 -0.65
CA GLU A 231 -3.12 29.13 -0.95
C GLU A 231 -4.14 29.45 0.14
N ALA A 232 -3.65 30.03 1.23
CA ALA A 232 -4.30 31.07 2.04
C ALA A 232 -3.60 31.20 3.40
N LEU A 233 -2.32 31.55 3.38
CA LEU A 233 -1.76 32.34 4.48
C LEU A 233 -2.24 33.81 4.39
N GLN A 234 -3.31 34.12 3.65
CA GLN A 234 -3.95 35.43 3.70
C GLN A 234 -4.61 35.60 5.07
N PHE A 235 -3.88 36.22 6.00
CA PHE A 235 -4.50 36.94 7.10
C PHE A 235 -4.34 38.43 6.86
N ASP A 236 -5.49 39.08 6.71
CA ASP A 236 -5.68 40.51 6.87
C ASP A 236 -5.38 40.85 8.33
N TYR A 237 -4.15 41.27 8.63
CA TYR A 237 -3.85 41.90 9.92
C TYR A 237 -4.56 43.26 10.06
N ASP A 238 -5.15 43.79 8.99
CA ASP A 238 -5.80 45.09 8.97
C ASP A 238 -7.17 45.13 9.67
N ASN A 239 -7.83 43.98 9.88
CA ASN A 239 -9.22 43.95 10.34
C ASN A 239 -9.44 43.60 11.82
N GLU A 240 -8.39 43.30 12.58
CA GLU A 240 -8.49 43.10 14.03
C GLU A 240 -7.54 44.03 14.81
N LYS A 241 -7.90 45.32 14.90
CA LYS A 241 -7.67 46.19 16.08
C LYS A 241 -8.32 47.56 15.89
N PRO A 242 -9.36 47.92 16.67
CA PRO A 242 -9.71 49.32 16.88
C PRO A 242 -9.17 49.81 18.23
N HIS A 243 -7.92 49.52 18.63
CA HIS A 243 -7.36 50.17 19.83
C HIS A 243 -5.91 50.59 19.65
N LYS A 244 -5.71 51.91 19.76
CA LYS A 244 -4.44 52.63 19.85
C LYS A 244 -3.54 51.98 20.90
N VAL A 245 -2.57 51.20 20.45
CA VAL A 245 -1.36 50.88 21.21
C VAL A 245 -0.21 51.29 20.32
N SER A 246 0.69 52.12 20.86
CA SER A 246 1.81 52.71 20.11
C SER A 246 2.70 51.63 19.49
N ASP A 247 3.06 51.84 18.22
CA ASP A 247 3.91 51.01 17.36
C ASP A 247 5.35 50.76 17.89
N GLY A 248 5.66 51.08 19.15
CA GLY A 248 6.99 50.91 19.75
C GLY A 248 7.13 49.74 20.71
N ASP A 249 6.07 49.33 21.39
CA ASP A 249 6.15 48.40 22.55
C ASP A 249 5.35 47.09 22.36
N VAL A 250 4.81 46.85 21.16
CA VAL A 250 4.11 45.59 20.79
C VAL A 250 5.01 44.69 19.92
N PHE A 251 6.26 45.09 19.70
CA PHE A 251 7.17 44.55 18.69
C PHE A 251 8.11 43.43 19.16
N LEU A 252 7.87 42.79 20.30
CA LEU A 252 8.76 41.76 20.87
C LEU A 252 7.99 40.52 21.33
N GLY A 253 7.35 39.80 20.41
CA GLY A 253 6.73 38.52 20.77
C GLY A 253 6.31 37.66 19.58
N ASP A 254 6.81 36.42 19.59
CA ASP A 254 6.26 35.23 18.94
C ASP A 254 6.72 34.88 17.50
N VAL A 255 8.01 34.54 17.40
CA VAL A 255 8.65 33.26 16.92
C VAL A 255 10.04 33.22 17.57
N GLU A 256 10.57 34.40 17.91
CA GLU A 256 11.84 34.60 18.58
C GLU A 256 11.89 34.12 20.04
N ASP A 257 10.77 33.66 20.60
CA ASP A 257 10.67 33.16 21.97
C ASP A 257 10.36 31.66 22.05
N PHE A 258 10.30 30.94 20.91
CA PHE A 258 10.21 29.48 20.99
C PHE A 258 11.52 28.95 21.54
N ASP A 259 11.44 28.56 22.79
CA ASP A 259 12.57 28.06 23.53
C ASP A 259 12.85 26.63 23.09
N TRP A 260 13.77 26.48 22.14
CA TRP A 260 14.26 25.19 21.66
C TRP A 260 14.96 24.37 22.77
N GLU A 261 15.32 25.00 23.89
CA GLU A 261 15.97 24.40 25.05
C GLU A 261 14.98 23.88 26.11
N SER A 262 13.78 24.47 26.23
CA SER A 262 12.72 23.86 27.03
C SER A 262 11.88 22.90 26.20
N ASP A 263 11.53 21.75 26.75
CA ASP A 263 10.63 20.76 26.14
C ASP A 263 9.16 21.28 26.07
N LYS A 264 8.96 22.60 25.91
CA LYS A 264 7.65 23.22 25.74
C LYS A 264 7.02 22.72 24.44
N GLN A 265 5.83 22.14 24.58
CA GLN A 265 5.07 21.65 23.45
C GLN A 265 4.55 22.81 22.61
N TRP A 266 4.76 22.74 21.29
CA TRP A 266 4.24 23.69 20.29
C TRP A 266 2.70 23.86 20.30
N ILE A 267 1.98 23.00 21.02
CA ILE A 267 0.52 22.96 21.08
C ILE A 267 -0.07 24.31 21.50
N ASP A 268 0.53 24.97 22.49
CA ASP A 268 0.00 26.22 23.01
C ASP A 268 0.19 27.38 22.03
N ASP A 269 1.26 27.37 21.25
CA ASP A 269 1.49 28.35 20.18
C ASP A 269 0.58 28.11 18.99
N VAL A 270 0.34 26.85 18.62
CA VAL A 270 -0.62 26.49 17.58
C VAL A 270 -2.03 26.95 17.95
N LYS A 271 -2.45 26.80 19.21
CA LYS A 271 -3.78 27.26 19.67
C LYS A 271 -4.01 28.77 19.52
N LYS A 272 -2.94 29.58 19.47
CA LYS A 272 -3.01 31.04 19.25
C LYS A 272 -3.25 31.40 17.77
N MET A 273 -3.01 30.47 16.84
CA MET A 273 -3.17 30.71 15.41
C MET A 273 -4.64 30.67 15.00
N SER A 274 -4.96 31.15 13.79
CA SER A 274 -6.31 31.01 13.24
C SER A 274 -6.67 29.56 12.90
N ASN A 275 -7.96 29.25 12.92
CA ASN A 275 -8.46 27.88 12.73
C ASN A 275 -8.02 27.26 11.39
N GLY A 276 -8.14 28.00 10.28
CA GLY A 276 -7.64 27.55 8.97
C GLY A 276 -6.14 27.23 8.94
N VAL A 277 -5.31 28.06 9.59
CA VAL A 277 -3.85 27.83 9.66
C VAL A 277 -3.51 26.63 10.54
N GLN A 278 -4.17 26.49 11.69
CA GLN A 278 -4.02 25.31 12.54
C GLN A 278 -4.34 24.03 11.75
N LEU A 279 -5.47 24.03 11.04
CA LEU A 279 -5.90 22.90 10.23
C LEU A 279 -4.86 22.53 9.15
N ALA A 280 -4.34 23.52 8.42
CA ALA A 280 -3.33 23.29 7.39
C ALA A 280 -2.03 22.68 7.95
N ARG A 281 -1.54 23.20 9.09
CA ARG A 281 -0.32 22.70 9.75
C ARG A 281 -0.49 21.30 10.29
N VAL A 282 -1.63 21.03 10.94
CA VAL A 282 -1.98 19.70 11.46
C VAL A 282 -1.98 18.68 10.33
N PHE A 283 -2.54 19.00 9.17
CA PHE A 283 -2.52 18.09 8.03
C PHE A 283 -1.12 17.89 7.44
N ASN A 284 -0.27 18.92 7.42
CA ASN A 284 1.12 18.77 6.98
C ASN A 284 1.92 17.89 7.94
N GLY A 285 1.74 18.05 9.25
CA GLY A 285 2.35 17.16 10.24
C GLY A 285 1.82 15.72 10.16
N LEU A 286 0.50 15.54 9.96
CA LEU A 286 -0.10 14.24 9.70
C LEU A 286 0.46 13.60 8.41
N ASP A 287 0.70 14.36 7.36
CA ASP A 287 1.28 13.88 6.10
C ASP A 287 2.75 13.43 6.27
N MET A 288 3.54 14.20 7.03
CA MET A 288 4.91 13.85 7.39
C MET A 288 4.95 12.51 8.17
N LEU A 289 4.14 12.39 9.22
CA LEU A 289 4.01 11.15 10.00
C LEU A 289 3.55 9.97 9.12
N CYS A 290 2.56 10.19 8.24
CA CYS A 290 2.02 9.15 7.36
C CYS A 290 3.10 8.61 6.43
N SER A 291 3.91 9.51 5.86
CA SER A 291 4.98 9.18 4.93
C SER A 291 6.06 8.29 5.55
N VAL A 292 6.40 8.50 6.83
CA VAL A 292 7.32 7.59 7.57
C VAL A 292 6.72 6.19 7.66
N LEU A 293 5.46 6.08 8.10
CA LEU A 293 4.80 4.79 8.31
C LEU A 293 4.59 4.02 7.01
N GLU A 294 4.17 4.70 5.95
CA GLU A 294 4.00 4.09 4.62
C GLU A 294 5.32 3.57 4.06
N ARG A 295 6.39 4.38 4.15
CA ARG A 295 7.68 4.01 3.58
C ARG A 295 8.32 2.85 4.33
N GLU A 296 8.20 2.84 5.65
CA GLU A 296 8.65 1.72 6.47
C GLU A 296 7.88 0.45 6.14
N PHE A 297 6.55 0.51 6.16
CA PHE A 297 5.73 -0.68 5.96
C PHE A 297 5.83 -1.23 4.52
N LEU A 298 5.91 -0.38 3.49
CA LEU A 298 6.17 -0.80 2.11
C LEU A 298 7.52 -1.51 1.97
N SER A 299 8.56 -0.97 2.62
CA SER A 299 9.88 -1.58 2.63
C SER A 299 9.86 -2.90 3.40
N TRP A 300 9.15 -2.97 4.52
CA TRP A 300 8.95 -4.19 5.29
C TRP A 300 8.26 -5.29 4.45
N LEU A 301 7.20 -4.95 3.71
CA LEU A 301 6.51 -5.89 2.82
C LEU A 301 7.43 -6.45 1.73
N ASP A 302 8.27 -5.60 1.13
CA ASP A 302 9.21 -5.99 0.08
C ASP A 302 10.41 -6.81 0.63
N HIS A 303 10.91 -6.44 1.80
CA HIS A 303 11.95 -7.16 2.53
C HIS A 303 11.53 -8.56 2.98
N ASN A 304 10.24 -8.75 3.23
CA ASN A 304 9.65 -10.00 3.71
C ASN A 304 8.75 -10.66 2.65
N ARG A 305 8.90 -10.31 1.36
CA ARG A 305 8.03 -10.74 0.24
C ARG A 305 7.85 -12.26 0.04
N LEU A 306 8.65 -13.10 0.70
CA LEU A 306 8.59 -14.56 0.60
C LEU A 306 8.05 -15.23 1.87
N GLN A 307 8.07 -14.51 3.00
CA GLN A 307 7.60 -14.96 4.30
C GLN A 307 7.08 -13.74 5.08
N GLN A 308 5.77 -13.55 5.05
CA GLN A 308 5.01 -12.59 5.87
C GLN A 308 4.09 -13.38 6.82
N ALA A 309 4.62 -14.32 7.61
CA ALA A 309 3.78 -15.05 8.55
C ALA A 309 3.32 -14.15 9.69
N GLU A 310 2.20 -14.51 10.34
CA GLU A 310 1.71 -13.81 11.53
C GLU A 310 2.79 -13.80 12.63
N ALA A 311 3.57 -14.87 12.76
CA ALA A 311 4.71 -14.90 13.68
C ALA A 311 5.78 -13.85 13.33
N ASP A 312 5.99 -13.53 12.06
CA ASP A 312 7.05 -12.63 11.59
C ASP A 312 6.65 -11.16 11.76
N ILE A 313 5.37 -10.84 11.53
CA ILE A 313 4.90 -9.45 11.59
C ILE A 313 4.81 -8.91 13.03
N PHE A 314 4.66 -9.79 14.02
CA PHE A 314 4.56 -9.43 15.43
C PHE A 314 5.88 -9.57 16.21
N GLN A 315 6.98 -10.00 15.59
CA GLN A 315 8.32 -10.00 16.21
C GLN A 315 8.73 -8.59 16.63
N GLU A 316 9.08 -8.38 17.89
CA GLU A 316 9.29 -7.03 18.46
C GLU A 316 10.37 -6.22 17.72
N GLU A 317 11.48 -6.86 17.35
CA GLU A 317 12.61 -6.22 16.67
C GLU A 317 12.26 -5.77 15.25
N THR A 318 11.42 -6.52 14.54
CA THR A 318 11.08 -6.29 13.13
C THR A 318 9.63 -5.85 12.93
N LYS A 319 8.89 -5.58 14.01
CA LYS A 319 7.48 -5.21 13.96
C LYS A 319 7.30 -3.91 13.16
N PRO A 320 6.42 -3.88 12.13
CA PRO A 320 6.16 -2.65 11.39
C PRO A 320 5.68 -1.52 12.29
N PHE A 321 6.10 -0.29 12.00
CA PHE A 321 5.74 0.90 12.78
C PHE A 321 4.24 1.11 12.85
N VAL A 322 3.53 0.86 11.75
CA VAL A 322 2.06 0.90 11.70
C VAL A 322 1.41 0.04 12.79
N LEU A 323 1.92 -1.18 13.05
CA LEU A 323 1.33 -2.05 14.07
C LEU A 323 1.60 -1.54 15.48
N ILE A 324 2.73 -0.87 15.69
CA ILE A 324 3.08 -0.28 16.99
C ILE A 324 2.22 0.97 17.21
N VAL A 325 2.17 1.87 16.22
CA VAL A 325 1.43 3.13 16.29
C VAL A 325 -0.06 2.89 16.51
N PHE A 326 -0.68 2.03 15.72
CA PHE A 326 -2.11 1.72 15.89
C PHE A 326 -2.39 0.74 17.04
N GLY A 327 -1.36 0.23 17.73
CA GLY A 327 -1.52 -0.72 18.83
C GLY A 327 -2.14 -2.07 18.39
N ILE A 328 -1.92 -2.47 17.14
CA ILE A 328 -2.46 -3.71 16.59
C ILE A 328 -1.76 -4.91 17.23
N LYS A 329 -2.58 -5.86 17.70
CA LYS A 329 -2.17 -7.16 18.26
C LYS A 329 -2.91 -8.27 17.53
N SER A 330 -2.46 -9.53 17.65
CA SER A 330 -3.05 -10.69 16.96
C SER A 330 -4.58 -10.79 17.07
N ASN A 331 -5.17 -10.42 18.21
CA ASN A 331 -6.61 -10.43 18.47
C ASN A 331 -7.30 -9.05 18.49
N LEU A 332 -6.55 -7.94 18.38
CA LEU A 332 -7.07 -6.59 18.53
C LEU A 332 -6.69 -5.72 17.33
N ARG A 333 -7.70 -5.31 16.55
CA ARG A 333 -7.55 -4.37 15.42
C ARG A 333 -8.13 -2.99 15.72
N LEU A 334 -9.22 -2.93 16.48
CA LEU A 334 -9.96 -1.71 16.78
C LEU A 334 -9.51 -1.08 18.11
N THR A 335 -8.40 -0.34 18.09
CA THR A 335 -7.87 0.41 19.24
C THR A 335 -8.51 1.80 19.37
N ALA A 336 -8.19 2.54 20.43
CA ALA A 336 -8.72 3.90 20.65
C ALA A 336 -8.30 4.86 19.51
N ILE A 337 -7.02 4.87 19.15
CA ILE A 337 -6.47 5.65 18.03
C ILE A 337 -7.17 5.27 16.72
N THR A 338 -7.35 3.97 16.46
CA THR A 338 -8.06 3.51 15.27
C THR A 338 -9.50 4.02 15.24
N LYS A 339 -10.25 3.91 16.34
CA LYS A 339 -11.64 4.44 16.41
C LYS A 339 -11.68 5.94 16.17
N GLN A 340 -10.76 6.69 16.77
CA GLN A 340 -10.67 8.14 16.61
C GLN A 340 -10.35 8.52 15.16
N LEU A 341 -9.36 7.87 14.52
CA LEU A 341 -9.03 8.10 13.11
C LEU A 341 -10.26 7.86 12.20
N LEU A 342 -10.94 6.72 12.39
CA LEU A 342 -12.12 6.37 11.58
C LEU A 342 -13.27 7.37 11.80
N ARG A 343 -13.47 7.85 13.04
CA ARG A 343 -14.43 8.89 13.38
C ARG A 343 -14.08 10.23 12.73
N LEU A 344 -12.84 10.68 12.88
CA LEU A 344 -12.37 11.96 12.33
C LEU A 344 -12.43 11.97 10.80
N TYR A 345 -12.06 10.87 10.15
CA TYR A 345 -12.28 10.72 8.72
C TYR A 345 -13.77 10.85 8.36
N SER A 346 -14.64 10.12 9.05
CA SER A 346 -16.09 10.16 8.78
C SER A 346 -16.67 11.56 8.96
N ARG A 347 -16.19 12.30 9.97
CA ARG A 347 -16.59 13.69 10.25
C ARG A 347 -16.02 14.68 9.24
N ALA A 348 -14.76 14.52 8.84
CA ALA A 348 -14.14 15.34 7.80
C ALA A 348 -14.87 15.19 6.46
N VAL A 349 -15.30 13.97 6.16
CA VAL A 349 -16.15 13.66 5.00
C VAL A 349 -17.54 14.31 5.13
N ALA A 350 -18.16 14.26 6.30
CA ALA A 350 -19.47 14.89 6.54
C ALA A 350 -19.43 16.41 6.36
N LYS A 351 -18.27 17.04 6.63
CA LYS A 351 -18.04 18.48 6.47
C LYS A 351 -17.42 18.86 5.12
N ASP A 352 -17.41 17.95 4.14
CA ASP A 352 -16.86 18.16 2.79
C ASP A 352 -15.44 18.76 2.77
N LEU A 353 -14.54 18.23 3.63
CA LEU A 353 -13.14 18.65 3.66
C LEU A 353 -12.47 18.54 2.27
N HIS A 354 -11.61 19.51 1.94
CA HIS A 354 -10.85 19.53 0.69
C HIS A 354 -10.13 18.20 0.40
N GLN A 355 -10.21 17.76 -0.87
CA GLN A 355 -9.81 16.42 -1.29
C GLN A 355 -8.34 16.09 -0.98
N GLU A 356 -7.41 17.04 -1.11
CA GLU A 356 -6.00 16.80 -0.79
C GLU A 356 -5.77 16.47 0.68
N ARG A 357 -6.51 17.13 1.59
CA ARG A 357 -6.40 16.89 3.04
C ARG A 357 -7.12 15.61 3.43
N LEU A 358 -8.29 15.38 2.83
CA LEU A 358 -9.01 14.13 2.99
C LEU A 358 -8.17 12.92 2.54
N ASN A 359 -7.36 13.08 1.48
CA ASN A 359 -6.44 12.05 1.00
C ASN A 359 -5.39 11.63 2.04
N VAL A 360 -4.94 12.53 2.92
CA VAL A 360 -4.02 12.18 4.03
C VAL A 360 -4.69 11.19 4.99
N LEU A 361 -5.94 11.44 5.39
CA LEU A 361 -6.69 10.49 6.24
C LEU A 361 -6.98 9.17 5.52
N HIS A 362 -7.29 9.22 4.22
CA HIS A 362 -7.45 8.02 3.40
C HIS A 362 -6.19 7.15 3.36
N ARG A 363 -5.01 7.75 3.30
CA ARG A 363 -3.73 7.06 3.34
C ARG A 363 -3.53 6.31 4.66
N TYR A 364 -3.85 6.95 5.79
CA TYR A 364 -3.86 6.27 7.09
C TYR A 364 -4.85 5.11 7.16
N ILE A 365 -6.06 5.26 6.62
CA ILE A 365 -7.05 4.16 6.57
C ILE A 365 -6.54 3.01 5.71
N SER A 366 -5.97 3.31 4.53
CA SER A 366 -5.41 2.29 3.65
C SER A 366 -4.25 1.55 4.33
N LEU A 367 -3.40 2.28 5.03
CA LEU A 367 -2.30 1.73 5.82
C LEU A 367 -2.80 0.80 6.92
N LEU A 368 -3.77 1.24 7.72
CA LEU A 368 -4.42 0.46 8.77
C LEU A 368 -5.02 -0.84 8.22
N MET A 369 -5.78 -0.74 7.13
CA MET A 369 -6.50 -1.87 6.55
C MET A 369 -5.56 -2.90 5.93
N GLU A 370 -4.49 -2.46 5.25
CA GLU A 370 -3.50 -3.37 4.67
C GLU A 370 -2.64 -4.02 5.77
N ALA A 371 -2.26 -3.27 6.80
CA ALA A 371 -1.53 -3.80 7.95
C ALA A 371 -2.37 -4.84 8.72
N SER A 372 -3.66 -4.56 8.94
CA SER A 372 -4.60 -5.49 9.55
C SER A 372 -4.72 -6.79 8.73
N ASN A 373 -4.86 -6.67 7.41
CA ASN A 373 -5.02 -7.82 6.53
C ASN A 373 -3.73 -8.66 6.44
N THR A 374 -2.57 -8.00 6.37
CA THR A 374 -1.25 -8.66 6.39
C THR A 374 -1.05 -9.43 7.69
N ALA A 375 -1.51 -8.88 8.82
CA ALA A 375 -1.43 -9.53 10.12
C ALA A 375 -2.33 -10.76 10.29
N GLU A 376 -3.21 -11.08 9.34
CA GLU A 376 -4.08 -12.26 9.36
C GLU A 376 -3.77 -13.27 8.25
N LEU A 377 -2.63 -13.11 7.55
CA LEU A 377 -2.26 -14.03 6.49
C LEU A 377 -1.98 -15.42 7.05
N GLN A 378 -2.75 -16.40 6.58
CA GLN A 378 -2.63 -17.79 7.01
C GLN A 378 -1.71 -18.59 6.08
N TYR A 379 -0.91 -19.45 6.69
CA TYR A 379 -0.05 -20.41 6.00
C TYR A 379 -0.65 -21.81 6.17
N VAL A 380 -0.92 -22.48 5.06
CA VAL A 380 -1.38 -23.87 5.01
C VAL A 380 -0.32 -24.65 4.24
N ASP A 381 0.25 -25.69 4.86
CA ASP A 381 1.31 -26.52 4.27
C ASP A 381 2.52 -25.71 3.76
N ASN A 382 3.01 -24.75 4.55
CA ASN A 382 4.09 -23.84 4.18
C ASN A 382 3.80 -22.99 2.91
N ALA A 383 2.52 -22.78 2.59
CA ALA A 383 2.08 -21.93 1.50
C ALA A 383 1.03 -20.90 1.96
N VAL A 384 1.19 -19.65 1.53
CA VAL A 384 0.28 -18.55 1.87
C VAL A 384 -1.06 -18.73 1.17
N VAL A 385 -2.15 -18.48 1.88
CA VAL A 385 -3.47 -18.29 1.25
C VAL A 385 -3.64 -16.81 0.91
N TYR A 386 -3.60 -16.46 -0.38
CA TYR A 386 -3.70 -15.07 -0.84
C TYR A 386 -4.32 -14.96 -2.24
N PRO A 387 -5.22 -13.99 -2.53
CA PRO A 387 -5.80 -13.02 -1.59
C PRO A 387 -6.72 -13.67 -0.56
N SER A 388 -6.65 -13.17 0.67
CA SER A 388 -7.56 -13.54 1.76
C SER A 388 -7.97 -12.29 2.51
N LEU A 389 -9.22 -12.23 2.97
CA LEU A 389 -9.69 -11.22 3.90
C LEU A 389 -9.88 -11.87 5.27
N GLY A 390 -9.08 -11.46 6.24
CA GLY A 390 -9.14 -11.97 7.61
C GLY A 390 -10.44 -11.59 8.32
N THR A 391 -10.85 -12.40 9.29
CA THR A 391 -12.09 -12.16 10.07
C THR A 391 -12.01 -10.89 10.92
N GLN A 392 -10.84 -10.54 11.46
CA GLN A 392 -10.69 -9.33 12.26
C GLN A 392 -10.68 -8.08 11.39
N THR A 393 -10.09 -8.16 10.20
CA THR A 393 -10.09 -7.12 9.18
C THR A 393 -11.51 -6.91 8.65
N GLN A 394 -12.28 -7.97 8.41
CA GLN A 394 -13.69 -7.86 8.06
C GLN A 394 -14.50 -7.18 9.18
N ARG A 395 -14.28 -7.55 10.44
CA ARG A 395 -14.90 -6.86 11.60
C ARG A 395 -14.50 -5.39 11.68
N LEU A 396 -13.24 -5.06 11.45
CA LEU A 396 -12.76 -3.68 11.41
C LEU A 396 -13.48 -2.85 10.33
N ILE A 397 -13.66 -3.43 9.14
CA ILE A 397 -14.41 -2.80 8.04
C ILE A 397 -15.87 -2.57 8.44
N VAL A 398 -16.53 -3.54 9.07
CA VAL A 398 -17.92 -3.42 9.56
C VAL A 398 -18.04 -2.37 10.66
N GLU A 399 -17.10 -2.31 11.61
CA GLU A 399 -17.10 -1.29 12.65
C GLU A 399 -16.82 0.11 12.08
N PHE A 400 -15.92 0.22 11.10
CA PHE A 400 -15.70 1.46 10.37
C PHE A 400 -17.00 1.94 9.71
N LEU A 401 -17.74 1.05 9.06
CA LEU A 401 -19.04 1.38 8.48
C LEU A 401 -20.03 1.92 9.51
N LYS A 402 -20.11 1.30 10.70
CA LYS A 402 -21.01 1.77 11.77
C LYS A 402 -20.64 3.19 12.23
N ILE A 403 -19.35 3.45 12.44
CA ILE A 403 -18.84 4.78 12.80
C ILE A 403 -19.17 5.79 11.69
N PHE A 404 -18.94 5.40 10.44
CA PHE A 404 -19.19 6.25 9.28
C PHE A 404 -20.65 6.65 9.16
N LYS A 405 -21.57 5.68 9.31
CA LYS A 405 -23.02 5.92 9.30
C LYS A 405 -23.47 6.81 10.46
N ALA A 406 -22.88 6.66 11.64
CA ALA A 406 -23.23 7.47 12.79
C ALA A 406 -22.89 8.96 12.59
N GLU A 407 -21.78 9.27 11.91
CA GLU A 407 -21.37 10.65 11.60
C GLU A 407 -22.02 11.20 10.32
N ASN A 408 -22.56 10.33 9.43
CA ASN A 408 -23.18 10.71 8.15
C ASN A 408 -24.62 10.19 8.01
N PRO A 409 -25.59 10.68 8.81
CA PRO A 409 -26.95 10.14 8.80
C PRO A 409 -27.80 10.54 7.58
N SER A 410 -27.44 11.59 6.83
CA SER A 410 -28.44 12.39 6.11
C SER A 410 -28.52 12.25 4.58
N ASN A 411 -27.67 11.48 3.89
CA ASN A 411 -27.80 11.36 2.43
C ASN A 411 -27.17 10.08 1.83
N ILE A 412 -27.99 9.23 1.21
CA ILE A 412 -27.55 8.04 0.45
C ILE A 412 -26.61 8.44 -0.69
N ASN A 413 -26.84 9.57 -1.37
CA ASN A 413 -26.00 10.00 -2.48
C ASN A 413 -24.61 10.43 -2.00
N SER A 414 -24.52 11.11 -0.85
CA SER A 414 -23.23 11.40 -0.22
C SER A 414 -22.50 10.12 0.14
N TYR A 415 -23.22 9.15 0.71
CA TYR A 415 -22.66 7.84 1.02
C TYR A 415 -22.10 7.12 -0.21
N VAL A 416 -22.85 7.05 -1.32
CA VAL A 416 -22.40 6.43 -2.59
C VAL A 416 -21.20 7.17 -3.20
N LYS A 417 -21.19 8.51 -3.16
CA LYS A 417 -20.04 9.32 -3.60
C LYS A 417 -18.80 8.99 -2.76
N GLN A 418 -18.95 8.94 -1.44
CA GLN A 418 -17.85 8.72 -0.50
C GLN A 418 -17.30 7.29 -0.56
N LEU A 419 -18.14 6.28 -0.81
CA LEU A 419 -17.70 4.91 -1.08
C LEU A 419 -16.65 4.83 -2.21
N SER A 420 -16.85 5.62 -3.27
CA SER A 420 -15.94 5.61 -4.43
C SER A 420 -14.57 6.22 -4.11
N GLN A 421 -14.47 7.04 -3.07
CA GLN A 421 -13.23 7.73 -2.67
C GLN A 421 -12.27 6.80 -1.89
N LEU A 422 -12.78 5.75 -1.24
CA LEU A 422 -11.92 4.77 -0.54
C LEU A 422 -11.00 4.08 -1.55
N GLN A 423 -9.71 3.97 -1.26
CA GLN A 423 -8.74 3.58 -2.29
C GLN A 423 -8.63 2.05 -2.48
N GLN A 424 -8.87 1.27 -1.42
CA GLN A 424 -8.71 -0.18 -1.44
C GLN A 424 -9.95 -0.91 -1.97
N PRO A 425 -9.82 -1.75 -3.01
CA PRO A 425 -10.96 -2.45 -3.61
C PRO A 425 -11.72 -3.35 -2.64
N TYR A 426 -11.01 -4.07 -1.76
CA TYR A 426 -11.66 -4.98 -0.81
C TYR A 426 -12.43 -4.27 0.30
N VAL A 427 -12.00 -3.07 0.67
CA VAL A 427 -12.77 -2.23 1.58
C VAL A 427 -14.02 -1.75 0.87
N ARG A 428 -13.91 -1.23 -0.36
CA ARG A 428 -15.05 -0.72 -1.15
C ARG A 428 -16.14 -1.75 -1.36
N PHE A 429 -15.84 -2.95 -1.87
CA PHE A 429 -16.89 -3.94 -2.12
C PHE A 429 -17.49 -4.46 -0.80
N THR A 430 -16.71 -4.58 0.27
CA THR A 430 -17.24 -5.02 1.57
C THR A 430 -18.14 -3.95 2.18
N PHE A 431 -17.76 -2.67 2.06
CA PHE A 431 -18.60 -1.55 2.44
C PHE A 431 -19.91 -1.54 1.65
N ALA A 432 -19.84 -1.69 0.33
CA ALA A 432 -21.01 -1.75 -0.53
C ALA A 432 -21.92 -2.93 -0.17
N ASP A 433 -21.37 -4.12 0.06
CA ASP A 433 -22.13 -5.30 0.48
C ASP A 433 -22.88 -5.05 1.80
N GLN A 434 -22.21 -4.52 2.81
CA GLN A 434 -22.80 -4.21 4.11
C GLN A 434 -23.83 -3.08 4.05
N PHE A 435 -23.59 -2.06 3.22
CA PHE A 435 -24.55 -1.00 2.96
C PHE A 435 -25.83 -1.56 2.31
N LEU A 436 -25.69 -2.38 1.28
CA LEU A 436 -26.83 -2.98 0.58
C LEU A 436 -27.63 -3.94 1.48
N GLN A 437 -26.99 -4.62 2.44
CA GLN A 437 -27.69 -5.45 3.44
C GLN A 437 -28.71 -4.65 4.26
N LEU A 438 -28.54 -3.34 4.42
CA LEU A 438 -29.52 -2.47 5.07
C LEU A 438 -30.81 -2.31 4.26
N PHE A 439 -30.79 -2.62 2.96
CA PHE A 439 -31.89 -2.41 2.02
C PHE A 439 -32.38 -3.73 1.40
N TYR A 440 -32.48 -4.81 2.17
CA TYR A 440 -33.02 -6.12 1.72
C TYR A 440 -32.09 -6.95 0.83
N PHE A 441 -30.79 -6.63 0.74
CA PHE A 441 -29.81 -7.50 0.08
C PHE A 441 -29.48 -8.72 0.94
N SER A 442 -29.21 -9.87 0.30
CA SER A 442 -28.87 -11.11 1.02
C SER A 442 -27.66 -10.93 1.95
N SER A 443 -27.65 -11.63 3.09
CA SER A 443 -26.51 -11.66 4.02
C SER A 443 -25.39 -12.64 3.62
N ALA A 444 -25.56 -13.35 2.49
CA ALA A 444 -24.55 -14.24 1.93
C ALA A 444 -23.25 -13.48 1.59
N PRO A 445 -22.08 -14.15 1.57
CA PRO A 445 -20.81 -13.50 1.23
C PRO A 445 -20.86 -12.94 -0.19
N PHE A 446 -20.33 -11.72 -0.37
CA PHE A 446 -20.31 -11.06 -1.67
C PHE A 446 -19.46 -11.83 -2.68
N ASN A 447 -20.09 -12.28 -3.76
CA ASN A 447 -19.45 -12.96 -4.88
C ASN A 447 -20.33 -12.85 -6.15
N PRO A 448 -19.80 -13.19 -7.34
CA PRO A 448 -20.58 -13.13 -8.58
C PRO A 448 -21.81 -14.07 -8.60
N ALA A 449 -21.80 -15.15 -7.82
CA ALA A 449 -22.95 -16.06 -7.70
C ALA A 449 -24.13 -15.37 -7.01
N LYS A 450 -23.87 -14.67 -5.90
CA LYS A 450 -24.85 -13.87 -5.15
C LYS A 450 -25.52 -12.86 -6.08
N ILE A 451 -24.74 -12.11 -6.85
CA ILE A 451 -25.28 -11.15 -7.82
C ILE A 451 -26.14 -11.88 -8.87
N SER A 452 -25.68 -13.01 -9.39
CA SER A 452 -26.45 -13.79 -10.36
C SER A 452 -27.80 -14.26 -9.81
N GLU A 453 -27.85 -14.66 -8.54
CA GLU A 453 -29.08 -15.07 -7.85
C GLU A 453 -30.03 -13.89 -7.61
N GLU A 454 -29.49 -12.75 -7.18
CA GLU A 454 -30.22 -11.49 -7.06
C GLU A 454 -30.88 -11.09 -8.39
N PHE A 455 -30.16 -11.31 -9.51
CA PHE A 455 -30.70 -11.10 -10.85
C PHE A 455 -31.74 -12.12 -11.32
N LYS A 456 -31.63 -13.38 -10.93
CA LYS A 456 -32.70 -14.34 -11.20
C LYS A 456 -33.97 -14.02 -10.44
N ALA A 457 -33.82 -13.66 -9.17
CA ALA A 457 -34.94 -13.38 -8.28
C ALA A 457 -35.56 -11.99 -8.50
N LYS A 458 -35.02 -11.19 -9.43
CA LYS A 458 -35.49 -9.85 -9.79
C LYS A 458 -35.65 -8.94 -8.56
N GLN A 459 -34.70 -9.03 -7.62
CA GLN A 459 -34.79 -8.33 -6.34
C GLN A 459 -34.79 -6.79 -6.49
N TRP A 460 -34.25 -6.25 -7.60
CA TRP A 460 -34.35 -4.82 -7.92
C TRP A 460 -35.79 -4.30 -8.08
N LEU A 461 -36.78 -5.18 -8.33
CA LEU A 461 -38.18 -4.78 -8.42
C LEU A 461 -38.72 -4.25 -7.08
N LYS A 462 -38.08 -4.60 -5.97
CA LYS A 462 -38.41 -4.08 -4.63
C LYS A 462 -38.10 -2.58 -4.49
N TYR A 463 -37.29 -2.02 -5.37
CA TYR A 463 -36.85 -0.63 -5.32
C TYR A 463 -37.61 0.21 -6.35
N LYS A 464 -38.00 1.42 -5.94
CA LYS A 464 -38.63 2.41 -6.82
C LYS A 464 -37.61 3.03 -7.78
N PRO A 465 -38.00 3.31 -9.04
CA PRO A 465 -37.19 4.11 -9.96
C PRO A 465 -37.00 5.54 -9.43
N LYS A 466 -35.86 6.18 -9.76
CA LYS A 466 -35.60 7.59 -9.40
C LYS A 466 -36.72 8.56 -9.78
N ASN A 467 -37.37 8.34 -10.91
CA ASN A 467 -38.43 9.21 -11.42
C ASN A 467 -39.73 9.15 -10.61
N GLU A 468 -39.90 8.12 -9.77
CA GLU A 468 -41.10 7.87 -8.96
C GLU A 468 -40.86 8.13 -7.46
N GLN A 469 -39.65 8.58 -7.08
CA GLN A 469 -39.33 8.94 -5.72
C GLN A 469 -39.74 10.40 -5.44
N GLU A 470 -40.60 10.59 -4.44
CA GLU A 470 -40.93 11.93 -3.93
C GLU A 470 -39.75 12.51 -3.13
N GLN A 471 -39.65 13.84 -3.01
CA GLN A 471 -38.56 14.50 -2.25
C GLN A 471 -38.46 14.06 -0.78
N ALA A 472 -39.54 13.53 -0.19
CA ALA A 472 -39.55 12.95 1.15
C ALA A 472 -38.95 11.52 1.21
N GLU A 473 -38.75 10.85 0.06
CA GLU A 473 -38.22 9.48 -0.05
C GLU A 473 -36.71 9.45 -0.43
N LEU A 474 -36.01 10.58 -0.35
CA LEU A 474 -34.56 10.68 -0.60
C LEU A 474 -33.70 9.82 0.35
N GLU A 475 -34.29 9.30 1.43
CA GLU A 475 -33.69 8.32 2.34
C GLU A 475 -33.81 6.87 1.85
N GLN A 476 -34.52 6.60 0.74
CA GLN A 476 -34.63 5.27 0.14
C GLN A 476 -33.69 5.12 -1.05
N LEU A 477 -33.00 3.97 -1.11
CA LEU A 477 -32.10 3.65 -2.23
C LEU A 477 -32.91 3.47 -3.52
N SER A 478 -32.62 4.27 -4.53
CA SER A 478 -33.26 4.13 -5.84
C SER A 478 -32.82 2.84 -6.54
N ARG A 479 -33.65 2.37 -7.49
CA ARG A 479 -33.30 1.19 -8.29
C ARG A 479 -32.00 1.39 -9.08
N GLU A 480 -31.80 2.57 -9.66
CA GLU A 480 -30.62 2.90 -10.45
C GLU A 480 -29.36 2.97 -9.58
N ASP A 481 -29.45 3.57 -8.39
CA ASP A 481 -28.30 3.64 -7.46
C ASP A 481 -27.98 2.26 -6.88
N TYR A 482 -28.99 1.44 -6.58
CA TYR A 482 -28.79 0.05 -6.18
C TYR A 482 -27.95 -0.73 -7.19
N LEU A 483 -28.35 -0.68 -8.47
CA LEU A 483 -27.62 -1.36 -9.54
C LEU A 483 -26.22 -0.78 -9.76
N ARG A 484 -26.05 0.54 -9.64
CA ARG A 484 -24.74 1.17 -9.77
C ARG A 484 -23.79 0.76 -8.65
N VAL A 485 -24.25 0.75 -7.41
CA VAL A 485 -23.46 0.30 -6.24
C VAL A 485 -23.06 -1.16 -6.40
N LEU A 486 -23.99 -2.02 -6.84
CA LEU A 486 -23.69 -3.43 -7.13
C LEU A 486 -22.64 -3.62 -8.23
N LEU A 487 -22.73 -2.84 -9.33
CA LEU A 487 -21.77 -2.91 -10.43
C LEU A 487 -20.37 -2.49 -9.95
N ASN A 488 -20.27 -1.38 -9.23
CA ASN A 488 -19.01 -0.89 -8.68
C ASN A 488 -18.39 -1.91 -7.72
N ALA A 489 -19.20 -2.52 -6.83
CA ALA A 489 -18.74 -3.57 -5.93
C ALA A 489 -18.24 -4.82 -6.69
N LEU A 490 -18.90 -5.21 -7.77
CA LEU A 490 -18.44 -6.31 -8.63
C LEU A 490 -17.11 -5.98 -9.32
N GLN A 491 -16.95 -4.77 -9.85
CA GLN A 491 -15.71 -4.31 -10.46
C GLN A 491 -14.56 -4.33 -9.45
N ASP A 492 -14.80 -3.86 -8.23
CA ASP A 492 -13.83 -3.85 -7.15
C ASP A 492 -13.43 -5.25 -6.68
N TYR A 493 -14.41 -6.17 -6.57
CA TYR A 493 -14.16 -7.58 -6.30
C TYR A 493 -13.27 -8.22 -7.38
N CYS A 494 -13.61 -7.99 -8.66
CA CYS A 494 -12.83 -8.49 -9.79
C CYS A 494 -11.42 -7.90 -9.84
N LYS A 495 -11.25 -6.64 -9.43
CA LYS A 495 -9.96 -5.95 -9.34
C LYS A 495 -9.10 -6.52 -8.20
N TRP A 496 -9.68 -6.76 -7.03
CA TRP A 496 -8.98 -7.34 -5.88
C TRP A 496 -8.41 -8.73 -6.18
N LEU A 497 -9.20 -9.60 -6.82
CA LEU A 497 -8.76 -10.93 -7.25
C LEU A 497 -8.02 -10.92 -8.60
N ASN A 498 -7.92 -9.77 -9.29
CA ASN A 498 -7.33 -9.68 -10.63
C ASN A 498 -7.85 -10.77 -11.60
N LEU A 499 -9.16 -11.01 -11.57
CA LEU A 499 -9.80 -12.07 -12.36
C LEU A 499 -9.59 -11.85 -13.87
N LYS A 500 -9.47 -10.59 -14.31
CA LYS A 500 -9.23 -10.22 -15.72
C LYS A 500 -7.94 -10.83 -16.26
N THR A 501 -6.85 -10.77 -15.49
CA THR A 501 -5.57 -11.36 -15.91
C THR A 501 -5.65 -12.88 -15.98
N CYS A 502 -6.36 -13.51 -15.03
CA CYS A 502 -6.61 -14.94 -15.06
C CYS A 502 -7.44 -15.35 -16.30
N TRP A 503 -8.50 -14.61 -16.61
CA TRP A 503 -9.32 -14.84 -17.81
C TRP A 503 -8.51 -14.68 -19.10
N ASN A 504 -7.71 -13.62 -19.21
CA ASN A 504 -6.85 -13.38 -20.36
C ASN A 504 -5.85 -14.54 -20.58
N TYR A 505 -5.30 -15.10 -19.51
CA TYR A 505 -4.47 -16.31 -19.60
C TYR A 505 -5.28 -17.50 -20.12
N ILE A 506 -6.48 -17.75 -19.58
CA ILE A 506 -7.33 -18.86 -19.99
C ILE A 506 -7.67 -18.76 -21.49
N LYS A 507 -7.96 -17.55 -21.99
CA LYS A 507 -8.30 -17.27 -23.38
C LYS A 507 -7.10 -17.36 -24.33
N THR A 508 -6.00 -16.67 -24.00
CA THR A 508 -4.85 -16.52 -24.91
C THR A 508 -3.79 -17.61 -24.78
N LYS A 509 -3.82 -18.38 -23.68
CA LYS A 509 -2.77 -19.35 -23.28
C LYS A 509 -1.36 -18.76 -23.16
N LYS A 510 -1.21 -17.43 -23.16
CA LYS A 510 0.09 -16.75 -22.99
C LYS A 510 0.52 -16.82 -21.53
N PRO A 511 1.68 -17.43 -21.20
CA PRO A 511 2.11 -17.61 -19.81
C PRO A 511 2.30 -16.26 -19.11
N ILE A 512 1.94 -16.22 -17.83
CA ILE A 512 2.12 -15.04 -16.99
C ILE A 512 3.57 -15.03 -16.53
N GLN A 513 4.28 -13.93 -16.80
CA GLN A 513 5.66 -13.77 -16.38
C GLN A 513 5.72 -13.42 -14.88
N PRO A 514 6.68 -13.98 -14.11
CA PRO A 514 6.97 -13.52 -12.76
C PRO A 514 7.33 -12.04 -12.73
N LEU A 515 7.10 -11.39 -11.59
CA LEU A 515 7.58 -10.02 -11.37
C LEU A 515 9.09 -9.92 -11.61
N GLN A 516 9.52 -8.80 -12.17
CA GLN A 516 10.92 -8.51 -12.40
C GLN A 516 11.37 -7.39 -11.46
N THR A 517 12.59 -7.50 -10.93
CA THR A 517 13.25 -6.46 -10.14
C THR A 517 14.56 -6.03 -10.80
N THR A 518 15.03 -4.82 -10.50
CA THR A 518 16.36 -4.37 -10.93
C THR A 518 17.38 -4.72 -9.86
N THR A 519 18.50 -5.31 -10.28
CA THR A 519 19.60 -5.66 -9.37
C THR A 519 20.85 -4.86 -9.70
N SER A 520 21.75 -4.73 -8.73
CA SER A 520 23.07 -4.10 -8.95
C SER A 520 23.94 -4.91 -9.92
N SER A 521 23.70 -6.21 -10.04
CA SER A 521 24.44 -7.15 -10.88
C SER A 521 23.51 -8.26 -11.38
N PRO A 522 23.73 -8.79 -12.60
CA PRO A 522 22.97 -9.95 -13.08
C PRO A 522 23.25 -11.22 -12.26
N LEU A 523 24.29 -11.20 -11.41
CA LEU A 523 24.67 -12.27 -10.50
C LEU A 523 24.13 -12.06 -9.07
N ALA A 524 23.54 -10.91 -8.76
CA ALA A 524 23.02 -10.63 -7.42
C ALA A 524 21.73 -11.42 -7.18
N THR A 525 21.69 -12.19 -6.09
CA THR A 525 20.51 -12.93 -5.68
C THR A 525 19.41 -11.96 -5.26
N PRO A 526 18.17 -12.08 -5.79
CA PRO A 526 17.07 -11.24 -5.36
C PRO A 526 16.79 -11.42 -3.87
N VAL A 527 16.49 -10.33 -3.17
CA VAL A 527 16.28 -10.32 -1.71
C VAL A 527 15.15 -11.28 -1.31
N GLY A 528 15.47 -12.16 -0.36
CA GLY A 528 14.59 -13.19 0.19
C GLY A 528 14.76 -14.57 -0.46
N ALA A 529 15.46 -14.69 -1.60
CA ALA A 529 15.77 -15.99 -2.17
C ALA A 529 16.90 -16.66 -1.39
N VAL A 530 16.56 -17.61 -0.51
CA VAL A 530 17.54 -18.62 -0.06
C VAL A 530 17.76 -19.57 -1.23
N THR A 531 18.79 -19.34 -2.03
CA THR A 531 19.12 -20.21 -3.16
C THR A 531 19.68 -21.52 -2.64
N GLY A 532 18.79 -22.47 -2.37
CA GLY A 532 19.17 -23.87 -2.21
C GLY A 532 19.53 -24.56 -3.52
N ASN A 533 19.32 -23.95 -4.71
CA ASN A 533 19.65 -24.58 -6.01
C ASN A 533 19.68 -23.65 -7.25
N VAL A 534 19.79 -22.31 -7.12
CA VAL A 534 19.94 -21.40 -8.28
C VAL A 534 20.95 -20.28 -8.01
N GLY A 535 21.99 -20.58 -7.24
CA GLY A 535 23.28 -19.94 -7.44
C GLY A 535 24.08 -20.92 -8.28
N LYS A 536 24.51 -20.55 -9.49
CA LYS A 536 25.77 -21.14 -9.97
C LYS A 536 26.81 -20.67 -8.97
N VAL A 537 27.07 -21.49 -7.95
CA VAL A 537 28.32 -21.41 -7.21
C VAL A 537 29.36 -21.63 -8.28
N PHE A 538 30.01 -20.56 -8.70
CA PHE A 538 31.10 -20.67 -9.66
C PHE A 538 32.19 -21.48 -8.97
N GLU A 539 32.41 -22.71 -9.42
CA GLU A 539 33.61 -23.43 -9.05
C GLU A 539 34.78 -22.61 -9.58
N LEU A 540 35.69 -22.20 -8.69
CA LEU A 540 36.86 -21.37 -9.03
C LEU A 540 37.68 -21.99 -10.17
N ASP A 541 37.65 -23.32 -10.29
CA ASP A 541 38.29 -24.10 -11.34
C ASP A 541 37.67 -23.88 -12.73
N GLU A 542 36.36 -23.64 -12.83
CA GLU A 542 35.70 -23.28 -14.09
C GLU A 542 36.04 -21.85 -14.52
N MET A 543 36.16 -20.93 -13.57
CA MET A 543 36.60 -19.55 -13.86
C MET A 543 38.04 -19.49 -14.37
N GLN A 544 38.91 -20.36 -13.86
CA GLN A 544 40.31 -20.42 -14.28
C GLN A 544 40.43 -20.89 -15.74
N LYS A 545 39.59 -21.84 -16.17
CA LYS A 545 39.49 -22.31 -17.56
C LYS A 545 39.02 -21.23 -18.52
N GLU A 546 38.09 -20.36 -18.10
CA GLU A 546 37.54 -19.30 -18.96
C GLU A 546 38.37 -18.01 -18.99
N SER A 547 39.40 -17.86 -18.14
CA SER A 547 40.18 -16.63 -17.93
C SER A 547 40.62 -15.89 -19.20
N HIS A 548 40.99 -16.63 -20.26
CA HIS A 548 41.41 -16.09 -21.54
C HIS A 548 40.31 -15.30 -22.30
N THR A 549 39.03 -15.55 -22.00
CA THR A 549 37.87 -14.85 -22.62
C THR A 549 37.40 -13.63 -21.84
N TRP A 550 37.91 -13.43 -20.62
CA TRP A 550 37.39 -12.42 -19.68
C TRP A 550 37.69 -11.00 -20.15
N LYS A 551 38.87 -10.79 -20.73
CA LYS A 551 39.27 -9.49 -21.31
C LYS A 551 38.32 -9.04 -22.42
N GLN A 552 37.85 -9.97 -23.25
CA GLN A 552 36.84 -9.68 -24.30
C GLN A 552 35.44 -9.47 -23.70
N ARG A 553 35.03 -10.26 -22.70
CA ARG A 553 33.73 -10.12 -22.03
C ARG A 553 33.60 -8.83 -21.20
N MET A 554 34.67 -8.39 -20.55
CA MET A 554 34.73 -7.14 -19.79
C MET A 554 34.72 -5.91 -20.71
N ASN A 555 35.40 -5.98 -21.85
CA ASN A 555 35.45 -4.86 -22.81
C ASN A 555 34.13 -4.66 -23.60
N LEU A 556 33.21 -5.63 -23.61
CA LEU A 556 31.96 -5.58 -24.37
C LEU A 556 30.72 -5.15 -23.57
N LYS A 557 30.81 -5.01 -22.24
CA LYS A 557 29.67 -4.63 -21.40
C LYS A 557 29.85 -3.26 -20.79
N VAL A 558 29.67 -2.23 -21.63
CA VAL A 558 29.09 -0.98 -21.13
C VAL A 558 27.74 -1.36 -20.53
N ILE A 559 27.58 -1.24 -19.21
CA ILE A 559 26.29 -1.44 -18.56
C ILE A 559 25.40 -0.25 -18.95
N VAL A 560 24.72 -0.34 -20.10
CA VAL A 560 23.81 0.70 -20.61
C VAL A 560 22.57 0.85 -19.70
N SER A 561 22.24 -0.19 -18.93
CA SER A 561 21.17 -0.17 -17.92
C SER A 561 21.33 -1.28 -16.88
N LYS A 562 20.75 -1.09 -15.68
CA LYS A 562 20.75 -2.11 -14.62
C LYS A 562 19.98 -3.37 -15.08
N PRO A 563 20.50 -4.58 -14.84
CA PRO A 563 19.87 -5.83 -15.26
C PRO A 563 18.53 -6.04 -14.56
N LYS A 564 17.54 -6.56 -15.30
CA LYS A 564 16.25 -7.01 -14.78
C LYS A 564 16.30 -8.52 -14.53
N VAL A 565 15.94 -8.94 -13.32
CA VAL A 565 15.93 -10.35 -12.91
C VAL A 565 14.52 -10.72 -12.45
N SER A 566 14.04 -11.90 -12.85
CA SER A 566 12.76 -12.44 -12.39
C SER A 566 12.84 -12.81 -10.91
N LEU A 567 11.88 -12.34 -10.13
CA LEU A 567 11.71 -12.73 -8.74
C LEU A 567 11.28 -14.21 -8.63
N PRO A 568 11.68 -14.90 -7.55
CA PRO A 568 11.17 -16.24 -7.27
C PRO A 568 9.66 -16.19 -7.05
N VAL A 569 8.97 -17.27 -7.42
CA VAL A 569 7.52 -17.40 -7.19
C VAL A 569 7.28 -17.76 -5.71
N ALA A 570 6.43 -17.00 -5.03
CA ALA A 570 6.03 -17.27 -3.64
C ALA A 570 5.33 -18.63 -3.53
N ARG A 571 5.50 -19.28 -2.38
CA ARG A 571 4.76 -20.49 -2.05
C ARG A 571 3.32 -20.12 -1.72
N ILE A 572 2.42 -20.22 -2.70
CA ILE A 572 0.99 -19.91 -2.55
C ILE A 572 0.15 -21.18 -2.67
N SER A 573 -0.84 -21.28 -1.78
CA SER A 573 -1.83 -22.35 -1.77
C SER A 573 -2.84 -22.14 -2.90
N VAL A 574 -2.73 -22.98 -3.95
CA VAL A 574 -3.53 -22.82 -5.18
C VAL A 574 -4.82 -23.64 -5.13
N THR A 575 -4.90 -24.68 -4.30
CA THR A 575 -6.01 -25.66 -4.32
C THR A 575 -7.36 -25.00 -4.04
N LYS A 576 -7.50 -24.33 -2.89
CA LYS A 576 -8.74 -23.63 -2.51
C LYS A 576 -9.05 -22.45 -3.44
N ILE A 577 -8.01 -21.72 -3.87
CA ILE A 577 -8.17 -20.49 -4.65
C ILE A 577 -8.56 -20.79 -6.11
N ALA A 578 -8.07 -21.89 -6.68
CA ALA A 578 -8.43 -22.30 -8.04
C ALA A 578 -9.93 -22.60 -8.17
N GLU A 579 -10.54 -23.18 -7.14
CA GLU A 579 -11.99 -23.41 -7.10
C GLU A 579 -12.76 -22.09 -7.15
N VAL A 580 -12.38 -21.13 -6.31
CA VAL A 580 -12.98 -19.77 -6.27
C VAL A 580 -12.88 -19.08 -7.63
N TYR A 581 -11.68 -19.02 -8.22
CA TYR A 581 -11.51 -18.39 -9.54
C TYR A 581 -12.33 -19.11 -10.63
N GLY A 582 -12.38 -20.44 -10.58
CA GLY A 582 -13.15 -21.24 -11.52
C GLY A 582 -14.67 -21.08 -11.35
N THR A 583 -15.18 -20.94 -10.13
CA THR A 583 -16.59 -20.64 -9.87
C THR A 583 -16.92 -19.22 -10.30
N ASP A 584 -16.11 -18.24 -9.93
CA ASP A 584 -16.38 -16.82 -10.19
C ASP A 584 -16.42 -16.52 -11.68
N LEU A 585 -15.46 -17.03 -12.46
CA LEU A 585 -15.44 -16.86 -13.91
C LEU A 585 -16.66 -17.50 -14.58
N ARG A 586 -17.11 -18.68 -14.10
CA ARG A 586 -18.35 -19.31 -14.59
C ARG A 586 -19.57 -18.46 -14.26
N GLN A 587 -19.63 -17.91 -13.05
CA GLN A 587 -20.73 -17.07 -12.61
C GLN A 587 -20.76 -15.73 -13.33
N LEU A 588 -19.61 -15.13 -13.68
CA LEU A 588 -19.56 -13.92 -14.52
C LEU A 588 -20.12 -14.16 -15.94
N ARG A 589 -19.78 -15.29 -16.57
CA ARG A 589 -20.36 -15.69 -17.86
C ARG A 589 -21.86 -15.96 -17.75
N TYR A 590 -22.28 -16.57 -16.66
CA TYR A 590 -23.67 -16.84 -16.39
C TYR A 590 -24.45 -15.53 -16.14
N LEU A 591 -23.90 -14.60 -15.37
CA LEU A 591 -24.44 -13.26 -15.12
C LEU A 591 -24.68 -12.52 -16.42
N ARG A 592 -23.74 -12.56 -17.38
CA ARG A 592 -23.93 -11.98 -18.73
C ARG A 592 -25.21 -12.48 -19.40
N ARG A 593 -25.49 -13.79 -19.34
CA ARG A 593 -26.72 -14.39 -19.91
C ARG A 593 -27.98 -13.91 -19.18
N VAL A 594 -27.92 -13.82 -17.86
CA VAL A 594 -29.04 -13.31 -17.05
C VAL A 594 -29.31 -11.84 -17.37
N LEU A 595 -28.26 -11.03 -17.53
CA LEU A 595 -28.37 -9.61 -17.88
C LEU A 595 -28.98 -9.40 -19.28
N LEU A 596 -28.65 -10.25 -20.27
CA LEU A 596 -29.28 -10.18 -21.59
C LEU A 596 -30.80 -10.39 -21.52
N VAL A 597 -31.28 -11.24 -20.60
CA VAL A 597 -32.73 -11.40 -20.33
C VAL A 597 -33.27 -10.19 -19.57
N ALA A 598 -32.53 -9.71 -18.56
CA ALA A 598 -32.92 -8.56 -17.75
C ALA A 598 -32.99 -7.25 -18.56
N LYS A 599 -32.21 -7.11 -19.64
CA LYS A 599 -32.20 -5.97 -20.57
C LYS A 599 -33.58 -5.62 -21.14
N ARG A 600 -34.50 -6.58 -21.20
CA ARG A 600 -35.90 -6.35 -21.62
C ARG A 600 -36.71 -5.55 -20.61
N PHE A 601 -36.27 -5.51 -19.35
CA PHE A 601 -37.01 -4.95 -18.22
C PHE A 601 -36.30 -3.75 -17.57
N ILE A 602 -34.98 -3.65 -17.71
CA ILE A 602 -34.18 -2.60 -17.09
C ILE A 602 -32.91 -2.31 -17.88
N ASP A 603 -32.44 -1.06 -17.83
CA ASP A 603 -31.18 -0.68 -18.46
C ASP A 603 -30.00 -1.32 -17.72
N VAL A 604 -29.26 -2.16 -18.44
CA VAL A 604 -28.07 -2.88 -17.98
C VAL A 604 -26.92 -2.70 -18.97
N THR A 605 -26.95 -1.64 -19.78
CA THR A 605 -25.95 -1.36 -20.81
C THR A 605 -24.54 -1.27 -20.22
N GLU A 606 -24.35 -0.52 -19.12
CA GLU A 606 -23.06 -0.42 -18.41
C GLU A 606 -22.56 -1.78 -17.90
N TRP A 607 -23.48 -2.61 -17.38
CA TRP A 607 -23.15 -3.96 -16.91
C TRP A 607 -22.67 -4.87 -18.05
N LEU A 608 -23.37 -4.84 -19.19
CA LEU A 608 -23.00 -5.59 -20.38
C LEU A 608 -21.67 -5.08 -20.94
N SER A 609 -21.47 -3.77 -21.04
CA SER A 609 -20.20 -3.17 -21.46
C SER A 609 -19.03 -3.66 -20.59
N PHE A 610 -19.18 -3.63 -19.27
CA PHE A 610 -18.16 -4.13 -18.36
C PHE A 610 -17.86 -5.62 -18.58
N LEU A 611 -18.90 -6.45 -18.69
CA LEU A 611 -18.71 -7.90 -18.88
C LEU A 611 -18.16 -8.24 -20.27
N ASP A 612 -18.51 -7.48 -21.30
CA ASP A 612 -17.98 -7.62 -22.66
C ASP A 612 -16.51 -7.18 -22.70
N ASP A 613 -16.13 -6.08 -22.04
CA ASP A 613 -14.73 -5.66 -21.87
C ASP A 613 -13.89 -6.66 -21.05
N PHE A 614 -14.54 -7.37 -20.13
CA PHE A 614 -13.90 -8.35 -19.26
C PHE A 614 -13.73 -9.70 -19.96
N LEU A 615 -14.82 -10.24 -20.54
CA LEU A 615 -14.86 -11.57 -21.15
C LEU A 615 -14.36 -11.56 -22.61
N GLY A 616 -14.41 -10.39 -23.27
CA GLY A 616 -14.33 -10.22 -24.71
C GLY A 616 -15.61 -10.67 -25.41
N GLU A 617 -15.72 -10.42 -26.71
CA GLU A 617 -16.79 -10.98 -27.54
C GLU A 617 -16.68 -12.51 -27.57
N ASP A 618 -17.30 -13.19 -26.62
CA ASP A 618 -17.87 -14.51 -26.85
C ASP A 618 -19.23 -14.26 -27.52
N THR A 619 -19.23 -13.80 -28.77
CA THR A 619 -20.40 -14.01 -29.63
C THR A 619 -20.45 -15.51 -29.89
N PRO A 620 -21.48 -16.24 -29.45
CA PRO A 620 -21.70 -17.57 -30.02
C PRO A 620 -21.78 -17.37 -31.54
N PRO A 621 -21.18 -18.24 -32.37
CA PRO A 621 -21.43 -18.18 -33.80
C PRO A 621 -22.95 -18.15 -33.94
N ALA A 622 -23.46 -17.08 -34.54
CA ALA A 622 -24.87 -16.98 -34.88
C ALA A 622 -25.21 -18.32 -35.51
N SER A 623 -26.18 -19.01 -34.93
CA SER A 623 -26.79 -20.16 -35.57
C SER A 623 -27.10 -19.72 -37.00
N SER A 624 -26.34 -20.25 -37.95
CA SER A 624 -26.67 -20.14 -39.35
C SER A 624 -28.01 -20.83 -39.49
N GLU A 625 -29.06 -20.02 -39.58
CA GLU A 625 -30.31 -20.44 -40.20
C GLU A 625 -29.98 -20.85 -41.64
N ALA A 626 -29.90 -22.15 -41.87
CA ALA A 626 -30.30 -22.87 -43.08
C ALA A 626 -30.25 -24.37 -42.80
#